data_AF-S4PIJ1-F1
#
_entry.id   AF-S4PIJ1-F1
#
_cell.length_a   1.000
_cell.length_b   1.000
_cell.length_c   1.000
_cell.angle_alpha   90.00
_cell.angle_beta   90.00
_cell.angle_gamma   90.00
#
_symmetry.space_group_name_H-M   'P 1'
#
loop_
_entity.id
_entity.type
_entity.pdbx_description
1 polymer ?
#
loop_
_entity_poly.entity_id
_entity_poly.type
_entity_poly.pdbx_seq_one_letter_code
_entity_poly.pdbx_strand_id
1 'polypeptide(L)'
;MYRWQDFQDFSLRRMFKKYSQLGVAALPDDKYKLLMQCVSGMESNYATSKICDYKNTSKCDLALEPEITEIFAKSQDPEELKHAWVEWHRAAGARARQNFTQYVQLDNEAAKLNGFKDVADWWLSEYEVPDFEQQLAKLWEDVKPLYQQLHAYVRKRLRDKYGENVVSAKGPIPAHLLGNMWAQTWNNIESFTRPYPDKKEIDITKTMRDENYTPLKMFQMSDEFFRSLNLTAMPEKFWKNSIIEKPTDREIVCHASAWDFYDGEDFRIK
;
A
#
# COMPACT_ATOMS: atom_id res chain seq x y z
N MET A 1 -34.46 -11.27 16.91
CA MET A 1 -33.00 -11.22 17.15
C MET A 1 -32.70 -12.09 18.37
N TYR A 2 -31.70 -12.97 18.30
CA TYR A 2 -31.29 -13.81 19.45
C TYR A 2 -30.65 -12.95 20.54
N ARG A 3 -30.93 -13.23 21.83
CA ARG A 3 -30.24 -12.60 22.97
C ARG A 3 -28.87 -13.25 23.18
N TRP A 4 -28.00 -13.08 22.19
CA TRP A 4 -26.69 -13.74 22.14
C TRP A 4 -25.72 -13.23 23.21
N GLN A 5 -25.97 -12.06 23.78
CA GLN A 5 -25.15 -11.48 24.86
C GLN A 5 -25.14 -12.36 26.12
N ASP A 6 -26.23 -13.11 26.35
CA ASP A 6 -26.38 -13.98 27.52
C ASP A 6 -25.75 -15.37 27.31
N PHE A 7 -25.21 -15.65 26.12
CA PHE A 7 -24.56 -16.92 25.82
C PHE A 7 -23.32 -17.11 26.70
N GLN A 8 -23.26 -18.25 27.37
CA GLN A 8 -22.14 -18.60 28.27
C GLN A 8 -20.88 -18.97 27.47
N ASP A 9 -21.05 -19.61 26.31
CA ASP A 9 -19.97 -19.93 25.40
C ASP A 9 -19.36 -18.65 24.79
N PHE A 10 -18.08 -18.42 25.09
CA PHE A 10 -17.36 -17.23 24.63
C PHE A 10 -17.24 -17.18 23.10
N SER A 11 -16.92 -18.30 22.46
CA SER A 11 -16.72 -18.39 21.00
C SER A 11 -18.03 -18.10 20.27
N LEU A 12 -19.13 -18.69 20.73
CA LEU A 12 -20.45 -18.45 20.20
C LEU A 12 -20.84 -16.98 20.38
N ARG A 13 -20.65 -16.41 21.58
CA ARG A 13 -20.93 -15.00 21.84
C ARG A 13 -20.11 -14.07 20.93
N ARG A 14 -18.83 -14.39 20.69
CA ARG A 14 -17.94 -13.65 19.77
C ARG A 14 -18.40 -13.74 18.32
N MET A 15 -18.76 -14.94 17.84
CA MET A 15 -19.30 -15.14 16.49
C MET A 15 -20.57 -14.33 16.29
N PHE A 16 -21.51 -14.38 17.23
CA PHE A 16 -22.74 -13.59 17.15
C PHE A 16 -22.49 -12.09 17.19
N LYS A 17 -21.54 -11.61 18.01
CA LYS A 17 -21.10 -10.20 18.00
C LYS A 17 -20.70 -9.79 16.58
N LYS A 18 -19.82 -10.57 15.93
CA LYS A 18 -19.34 -10.29 14.56
C LYS A 18 -20.45 -10.39 13.52
N TYR A 19 -21.24 -11.46 13.50
CA TYR A 19 -22.31 -11.64 12.51
C TYR A 19 -23.49 -10.67 12.68
N SER A 20 -23.67 -10.09 13.87
CA SER A 20 -24.69 -9.07 14.09
C SER A 20 -24.34 -7.71 13.47
N GLN A 21 -23.07 -7.49 13.12
CA GLN A 21 -22.60 -6.30 12.41
C GLN A 21 -22.73 -6.55 10.90
N LEU A 22 -23.75 -5.95 10.30
CA LEU A 22 -24.03 -6.08 8.86
C LEU A 22 -23.00 -5.34 7.98
N GLY A 23 -22.24 -4.44 8.59
CA GLY A 23 -21.29 -3.56 7.91
C GLY A 23 -21.98 -2.67 6.89
N VAL A 24 -21.36 -2.51 5.71
CA VAL A 24 -21.90 -1.64 4.65
C VAL A 24 -23.25 -2.11 4.11
N ALA A 25 -23.60 -3.39 4.27
CA ALA A 25 -24.90 -3.92 3.89
C ALA A 25 -26.05 -3.43 4.79
N ALA A 26 -25.75 -2.70 5.87
CA ALA A 26 -26.77 -1.99 6.64
C ALA A 26 -27.37 -0.79 5.89
N LEU A 27 -26.67 -0.26 4.88
CA LEU A 27 -27.15 0.86 4.07
C LEU A 27 -28.38 0.46 3.24
N PRO A 28 -29.30 1.41 2.95
CA PRO A 28 -30.30 1.25 1.91
C PRO A 28 -29.69 0.87 0.55
N ASP A 29 -30.38 0.07 -0.25
CA ASP A 29 -29.87 -0.49 -1.51
C ASP A 29 -29.30 0.56 -2.49
N ASP A 30 -29.92 1.73 -2.60
CA ASP A 30 -29.48 2.82 -3.45
C ASP A 30 -28.14 3.41 -2.95
N LYS A 31 -28.01 3.60 -1.64
CA LYS A 31 -26.78 4.08 -0.99
C LYS A 31 -25.67 3.04 -1.03
N TYR A 32 -25.99 1.77 -0.80
CA TYR A 32 -25.04 0.67 -0.94
C TYR A 32 -24.48 0.60 -2.37
N LYS A 33 -25.36 0.66 -3.38
CA LYS A 33 -24.93 0.71 -4.80
C LYS A 33 -24.04 1.91 -5.09
N LEU A 34 -24.40 3.09 -4.58
CA LEU A 34 -23.58 4.30 -4.74
C LEU A 34 -22.21 4.15 -4.09
N LEU A 35 -22.13 3.57 -2.88
CA LEU A 35 -20.86 3.28 -2.21
C LEU A 35 -19.98 2.36 -3.06
N MET A 36 -20.54 1.24 -3.55
CA MET A 36 -19.81 0.31 -4.41
C MET A 36 -19.33 0.97 -5.71
N GLN A 37 -20.14 1.84 -6.32
CA GLN A 37 -19.75 2.61 -7.49
C GLN A 37 -18.61 3.60 -7.19
N CYS A 38 -18.66 4.29 -6.05
CA CYS A 38 -17.57 5.18 -5.63
C CYS A 38 -16.27 4.41 -5.41
N VAL A 39 -16.30 3.28 -4.71
CA VAL A 39 -15.12 2.41 -4.47
C VAL A 39 -14.55 1.92 -5.79
N SER A 40 -15.37 1.26 -6.63
CA SER A 40 -14.92 0.75 -7.93
C SER A 40 -14.41 1.85 -8.85
N GLY A 41 -15.05 3.03 -8.83
CA GLY A 41 -14.59 4.19 -9.59
C GLY A 41 -13.22 4.70 -9.14
N MET A 42 -12.94 4.70 -7.83
CA MET A 42 -11.61 5.06 -7.31
C MET A 42 -10.54 4.02 -7.66
N GLU A 43 -10.85 2.74 -7.49
CA GLU A 43 -9.95 1.62 -7.84
C GLU A 43 -9.59 1.64 -9.33
N SER A 44 -10.60 1.76 -10.20
CA SER A 44 -10.41 1.81 -11.66
C SER A 44 -9.61 3.04 -12.08
N ASN A 45 -9.94 4.22 -11.54
CA ASN A 45 -9.18 5.45 -11.82
C ASN A 45 -7.71 5.31 -11.40
N TYR A 46 -7.44 4.73 -10.23
CA TYR A 46 -6.08 4.51 -9.78
C TYR A 46 -5.32 3.52 -10.66
N ALA A 47 -5.95 2.40 -11.03
CA ALA A 47 -5.33 1.35 -11.84
C ALA A 47 -5.04 1.75 -13.29
N THR A 48 -5.87 2.63 -13.87
CA THR A 48 -5.81 2.98 -15.29
C THR A 48 -5.21 4.36 -15.57
N SER A 49 -4.95 5.16 -14.53
CA SER A 49 -4.34 6.48 -14.70
C SER A 49 -2.96 6.38 -15.33
N LYS A 50 -2.70 7.26 -16.30
CA LYS A 50 -1.42 7.41 -16.98
C LYS A 50 -1.03 8.89 -17.02
N ILE A 51 0.26 9.17 -17.04
CA ILE A 51 0.81 10.53 -17.16
C ILE A 51 1.71 10.66 -18.39
N CYS A 52 1.98 11.90 -18.79
CA CYS A 52 2.93 12.19 -19.86
C CYS A 52 4.37 12.28 -19.35
N ASP A 53 5.31 11.79 -20.14
CA ASP A 53 6.73 11.83 -19.86
C ASP A 53 7.26 13.27 -19.79
N TYR A 54 8.19 13.52 -18.87
CA TYR A 54 8.78 14.85 -18.65
C TYR A 54 9.59 15.35 -19.86
N LYS A 55 10.32 14.46 -20.53
CA LYS A 55 11.22 14.79 -21.65
C LYS A 55 10.51 14.70 -22.99
N ASN A 56 9.48 13.87 -23.11
CA ASN A 56 8.66 13.72 -24.31
C ASN A 56 7.17 13.85 -23.99
N THR A 57 6.63 15.07 -24.07
CA THR A 57 5.24 15.38 -23.74
C THR A 57 4.20 14.67 -24.62
N SER A 58 4.61 14.11 -25.76
CA SER A 58 3.73 13.33 -26.64
C SER A 58 3.58 11.87 -26.16
N LYS A 59 4.47 11.39 -25.28
CA LYS A 59 4.41 10.05 -24.69
C LYS A 59 3.58 10.10 -23.40
N CYS A 60 2.30 9.72 -23.49
CA CYS A 60 1.33 9.78 -22.39
C CYS A 60 0.81 8.41 -21.95
N ASP A 61 1.72 7.45 -21.84
CA ASP A 61 1.44 6.04 -21.55
C ASP A 61 2.06 5.56 -20.24
N LEU A 62 2.67 6.45 -19.43
CA LEU A 62 3.34 6.06 -18.20
C LEU A 62 2.33 5.70 -17.12
N ALA A 63 2.22 4.41 -16.79
CA ALA A 63 1.40 3.93 -15.69
C ALA A 63 2.19 3.95 -14.37
N LEU A 64 1.49 3.78 -13.24
CA LEU A 64 2.14 3.71 -11.93
C LEU A 64 3.20 2.61 -11.89
N GLU A 65 2.82 1.41 -12.32
CA GLU A 65 3.68 0.23 -12.32
C GLU A 65 3.84 -0.35 -13.74
N PRO A 66 5.09 -0.50 -14.25
CA PRO A 66 6.35 -0.17 -13.59
C PRO A 66 6.85 1.27 -13.82
N GLU A 67 6.32 2.02 -14.79
CA GLU A 67 7.02 3.17 -15.35
C GLU A 67 7.31 4.28 -14.32
N ILE A 68 6.28 4.76 -13.63
CA ILE A 68 6.45 5.83 -12.65
C ILE A 68 7.27 5.33 -11.45
N THR A 69 7.04 4.10 -10.97
CA THR A 69 7.85 3.52 -9.90
C THR A 69 9.33 3.43 -10.26
N GLU A 70 9.67 3.13 -11.51
CA GLU A 70 11.06 3.13 -11.98
C GLU A 70 11.66 4.52 -12.06
N ILE A 71 10.89 5.54 -12.47
CA ILE A 71 11.34 6.94 -12.44
C ILE A 71 11.75 7.33 -11.02
N PHE A 72 10.91 7.05 -10.02
CA PHE A 72 11.25 7.33 -8.62
C PHE A 72 12.43 6.51 -8.11
N ALA A 73 12.57 5.26 -8.56
CA ALA A 73 13.66 4.40 -8.11
C ALA A 73 15.03 4.79 -8.70
N LYS A 74 15.06 5.32 -9.94
CA LYS A 74 16.30 5.49 -10.72
C LYS A 74 16.66 6.94 -11.00
N SER A 75 15.67 7.82 -11.19
CA SER A 75 15.95 9.21 -11.58
C SER A 75 16.64 9.97 -10.45
N GLN A 76 17.57 10.83 -10.87
CA GLN A 76 18.26 11.77 -10.00
C GLN A 76 18.04 13.22 -10.47
N ASP A 77 17.07 13.45 -11.36
CA ASP A 77 16.66 14.78 -11.79
C ASP A 77 15.49 15.26 -10.91
N PRO A 78 15.68 16.29 -10.07
CA PRO A 78 14.64 16.75 -9.17
C PRO A 78 13.40 17.30 -9.91
N GLU A 79 13.55 17.85 -11.12
CA GLU A 79 12.39 18.36 -11.88
C GLU A 79 11.62 17.23 -12.56
N GLU A 80 12.29 16.16 -13.03
CA GLU A 80 11.63 14.95 -13.54
C GLU A 80 10.82 14.26 -12.44
N LEU A 81 11.42 14.10 -11.24
CA LEU A 81 10.75 13.52 -10.07
C LEU A 81 9.53 14.36 -9.65
N LYS A 82 9.68 15.69 -9.64
CA LYS A 82 8.60 16.62 -9.32
C LYS A 82 7.47 16.57 -10.35
N HIS A 83 7.80 16.53 -11.64
CA HIS A 83 6.82 16.37 -12.72
C HIS A 83 6.02 15.09 -12.53
N ALA A 84 6.69 13.95 -12.36
CA ALA A 84 6.02 12.67 -12.15
C ALA A 84 5.12 12.67 -10.90
N TRP A 85 5.60 13.26 -9.80
CA TRP A 85 4.83 13.40 -8.56
C TRP A 85 3.56 14.23 -8.77
N VAL A 86 3.69 15.43 -9.35
CA VAL A 86 2.56 16.35 -9.54
C VAL A 86 1.54 15.79 -10.52
N GLU A 87 1.98 15.28 -11.66
CA GLU A 87 1.07 14.74 -12.68
C GLU A 87 0.35 13.49 -12.19
N TRP A 88 1.00 12.62 -11.40
CA TRP A 88 0.32 11.47 -10.80
C TRP A 88 -0.78 11.89 -9.83
N HIS A 89 -0.49 12.84 -8.93
CA HIS A 89 -1.50 13.35 -7.99
C HIS A 89 -2.64 14.09 -8.71
N ARG A 90 -2.36 14.72 -9.86
CA ARG A 90 -3.39 15.34 -10.69
C ARG A 90 -4.24 14.30 -11.42
N ALA A 91 -3.62 13.31 -12.06
CA ALA A 91 -4.29 12.30 -12.87
C ALA A 91 -5.10 11.33 -11.99
N ALA A 92 -4.47 10.72 -10.98
CA ALA A 92 -5.11 9.75 -10.11
C ALA A 92 -5.81 10.42 -8.91
N GLY A 93 -5.11 11.29 -8.19
CA GLY A 93 -5.60 11.86 -6.93
C GLY A 93 -6.77 12.82 -7.09
N ALA A 94 -6.62 13.86 -7.92
CA ALA A 94 -7.65 14.90 -8.05
C ALA A 94 -8.98 14.36 -8.58
N ARG A 95 -8.93 13.37 -9.49
CA ARG A 95 -10.13 12.70 -10.04
C ARG A 95 -10.86 11.85 -8.99
N ALA A 96 -10.15 11.28 -8.02
CA ALA A 96 -10.76 10.49 -6.95
C ALA A 96 -11.54 11.34 -5.93
N ARG A 97 -11.34 12.67 -5.89
CA ARG A 97 -11.87 13.55 -4.82
C ARG A 97 -13.37 13.45 -4.61
N GLN A 98 -14.17 13.45 -5.68
CA GLN A 98 -15.63 13.39 -5.57
C GLN A 98 -16.08 12.05 -4.98
N ASN A 99 -15.59 10.94 -5.55
CA ASN A 99 -15.88 9.60 -5.06
C ASN A 99 -15.42 9.43 -3.62
N PHE A 100 -14.25 9.93 -3.25
CA PHE A 100 -13.73 9.85 -1.88
C PHE A 100 -14.61 10.61 -0.88
N THR A 101 -15.11 11.79 -1.26
CA THR A 101 -16.01 12.58 -0.40
C THR A 101 -17.32 11.82 -0.14
N GLN A 102 -17.90 11.23 -1.20
CA GLN A 102 -19.13 10.45 -1.11
C GLN A 102 -18.92 9.15 -0.32
N TYR A 103 -17.80 8.48 -0.57
CA TYR A 103 -17.33 7.29 0.14
C TYR A 103 -17.28 7.53 1.66
N VAL A 104 -16.59 8.59 2.11
CA VAL A 104 -16.49 8.93 3.54
C VAL A 104 -17.86 9.19 4.17
N GLN A 105 -18.77 9.84 3.46
CA GLN A 105 -20.12 10.10 3.97
C GLN A 105 -20.92 8.80 4.16
N LEU A 106 -20.89 7.93 3.15
CA LEU A 106 -21.62 6.66 3.15
C LEU A 106 -21.07 5.67 4.15
N ASP A 107 -19.74 5.56 4.28
CA ASP A 107 -19.11 4.70 5.27
C ASP A 107 -19.40 5.16 6.71
N ASN A 108 -19.43 6.48 6.95
CA ASN A 108 -19.86 7.00 8.25
C ASN A 108 -21.33 6.72 8.56
N GLU A 109 -22.20 6.75 7.55
CA GLU A 109 -23.60 6.34 7.71
C GLU A 109 -23.70 4.85 8.04
N ALA A 110 -22.98 3.99 7.30
CA ALA A 110 -22.90 2.56 7.58
C ALA A 110 -22.39 2.28 9.00
N ALA A 111 -21.33 2.96 9.44
CA ALA A 111 -20.78 2.83 10.79
C ALA A 111 -21.85 3.12 11.87
N LYS A 112 -22.61 4.21 11.70
CA LYS A 112 -23.70 4.58 12.62
C LYS A 112 -24.83 3.56 12.65
N LEU A 113 -25.20 3.00 11.48
CA LEU A 113 -26.20 1.93 11.40
C LEU A 113 -25.75 0.64 12.10
N ASN A 114 -24.43 0.43 12.23
CA ASN A 114 -23.83 -0.68 12.97
C ASN A 114 -23.53 -0.34 14.45
N GLY A 115 -23.95 0.83 14.92
CA GLY A 115 -23.80 1.24 16.32
C GLY A 115 -22.47 1.87 16.69
N PHE A 116 -21.65 2.26 15.70
CA PHE A 116 -20.40 3.00 15.89
C PHE A 116 -20.62 4.50 15.76
N LYS A 117 -19.69 5.30 16.31
CA LYS A 117 -19.74 6.76 16.20
C LYS A 117 -19.50 7.24 14.76
N ASP A 118 -18.48 6.68 14.12
CA ASP A 118 -17.98 7.00 12.80
C ASP A 118 -17.16 5.81 12.25
N VAL A 119 -16.72 5.89 10.99
CA VAL A 119 -15.98 4.81 10.35
C VAL A 119 -14.62 4.53 11.03
N ALA A 120 -14.00 5.54 11.64
CA ALA A 120 -12.74 5.38 12.35
C ALA A 120 -12.95 4.54 13.62
N ASP A 121 -13.97 4.86 14.42
CA ASP A 121 -14.37 4.06 15.59
C ASP A 121 -14.68 2.60 15.19
N TRP A 122 -15.37 2.40 14.07
CA TRP A 122 -15.63 1.06 13.56
C TRP A 122 -14.35 0.31 13.17
N TRP A 123 -13.43 0.93 12.42
CA TRP A 123 -12.15 0.30 12.05
C TRP A 123 -11.28 -0.03 13.27
N LEU A 124 -11.22 0.88 14.23
CA LEU A 124 -10.45 0.67 15.46
C LEU A 124 -11.04 -0.45 16.34
N SER A 125 -12.35 -0.69 16.25
CA SER A 125 -13.01 -1.75 17.04
C SER A 125 -12.51 -3.16 16.73
N GLU A 126 -11.91 -3.38 15.56
CA GLU A 126 -11.33 -4.67 15.17
C GLU A 126 -10.14 -5.08 16.04
N TYR A 127 -9.42 -4.11 16.60
CA TYR A 127 -8.31 -4.37 17.51
C TYR A 127 -8.77 -4.79 18.92
N GLU A 128 -10.01 -4.44 19.30
CA GLU A 128 -10.58 -4.71 20.65
C GLU A 128 -9.69 -4.23 21.81
N VAL A 129 -8.91 -3.18 21.55
CA VAL A 129 -8.00 -2.56 22.51
C VAL A 129 -8.60 -1.21 22.91
N PRO A 130 -8.96 -1.02 24.21
CA PRO A 130 -9.24 0.31 24.73
C PRO A 130 -8.04 1.23 24.47
N ASP A 131 -8.24 2.54 24.35
CA ASP A 131 -7.16 3.55 24.20
C ASP A 131 -6.12 3.31 23.07
N PHE A 132 -6.53 2.58 22.02
CA PHE A 132 -5.67 2.23 20.89
C PHE A 132 -4.91 3.42 20.27
N GLU A 133 -5.60 4.55 20.05
CA GLU A 133 -4.97 5.75 19.49
C GLU A 133 -3.88 6.31 20.41
N GLN A 134 -4.10 6.29 21.73
CA GLN A 134 -3.11 6.75 22.71
C GLN A 134 -1.89 5.83 22.72
N GLN A 135 -2.09 4.51 22.60
CA GLN A 135 -0.99 3.56 22.51
C GLN A 135 -0.17 3.77 21.23
N LEU A 136 -0.82 3.98 20.08
CA LEU A 136 -0.13 4.32 18.83
C LEU A 136 0.64 5.64 18.93
N ALA A 137 0.05 6.68 19.53
CA ALA A 137 0.72 7.96 19.74
C ALA A 137 1.97 7.81 20.61
N LYS A 138 1.92 6.96 21.64
CA LYS A 138 3.07 6.66 22.49
C LYS A 138 4.17 5.94 21.71
N LEU A 139 3.83 4.91 20.94
CA LEU A 139 4.79 4.19 20.09
C LEU A 139 5.45 5.13 19.08
N TRP A 140 4.71 6.10 18.54
CA TRP A 140 5.28 7.13 17.67
C TRP A 140 6.31 7.99 18.42
N GLU A 141 6.02 8.44 19.63
CA GLU A 141 6.98 9.22 20.43
C GLU A 141 8.23 8.41 20.79
N ASP A 142 8.14 7.09 20.95
CA ASP A 142 9.30 6.22 21.16
C ASP A 142 10.20 6.13 19.90
N VAL A 143 9.60 6.09 18.70
CA VAL A 143 10.33 6.01 17.41
C VAL A 143 10.85 7.37 16.94
N LYS A 144 10.18 8.45 17.32
CA LYS A 144 10.41 9.81 16.83
C LYS A 144 11.85 10.31 16.98
N PRO A 145 12.59 10.08 18.09
CA PRO A 145 13.99 10.50 18.18
C PRO A 145 14.87 9.87 17.09
N LEU A 146 14.68 8.58 16.81
CA LEU A 146 15.40 7.88 15.74
C LEU A 146 14.99 8.43 14.37
N TYR A 147 13.68 8.59 14.13
CA TYR A 147 13.19 9.14 12.87
C TYR A 147 13.70 10.56 12.61
N GLN A 148 13.78 11.42 13.63
CA GLN A 148 14.28 12.78 13.49
C GLN A 148 15.77 12.81 13.12
N GLN A 149 16.59 11.92 13.70
CA GLN A 149 18.00 11.79 13.34
C GLN A 149 18.15 11.28 11.89
N LEU A 150 17.39 10.25 11.52
CA LEU A 150 17.35 9.73 10.14
C LEU A 150 16.92 10.81 9.15
N HIS A 151 15.82 11.51 9.44
CA HIS A 151 15.30 12.61 8.62
C HIS A 151 16.34 13.73 8.46
N ALA A 152 16.99 14.17 9.55
CA ALA A 152 18.01 15.22 9.48
C ALA A 152 19.23 14.80 8.64
N TYR A 153 19.69 13.55 8.82
CA TYR A 153 20.78 12.97 8.04
C TYR A 153 20.43 12.90 6.55
N VAL A 154 19.27 12.32 6.20
CA VAL A 154 18.80 12.20 4.82
C VAL A 154 18.58 13.57 4.19
N ARG A 155 17.99 14.54 4.92
CA ARG A 155 17.83 15.92 4.46
C ARG A 155 19.19 16.55 4.10
N LYS A 156 20.21 16.34 4.93
CA LYS A 156 21.56 16.83 4.65
C LYS A 156 22.14 16.19 3.39
N ARG A 157 22.03 14.87 3.23
CA ARG A 157 22.51 14.16 2.02
C ARG A 157 21.78 14.60 0.75
N LEU A 158 20.46 14.79 0.82
CA LEU A 158 19.68 15.33 -0.29
C LEU A 158 20.11 16.76 -0.63
N ARG A 159 20.37 17.60 0.37
CA ARG A 159 20.91 18.95 0.16
C ARG A 159 22.30 18.94 -0.47
N ASP A 160 23.18 18.04 -0.05
CA ASP A 160 24.52 17.90 -0.64
C ASP A 160 24.45 17.50 -2.12
N LYS A 161 23.45 16.69 -2.49
CA LYS A 161 23.21 16.26 -3.86
C LYS A 161 22.52 17.29 -4.74
N TYR A 162 21.39 17.82 -4.29
CA TYR A 162 20.50 18.67 -5.08
C TYR A 162 20.72 20.17 -4.88
N GLY A 163 21.56 20.54 -3.92
CA GLY A 163 21.89 21.92 -3.62
C GLY A 163 20.87 22.62 -2.72
N GLU A 164 21.28 23.81 -2.30
CA GLU A 164 20.62 24.56 -1.23
C GLU A 164 19.25 25.14 -1.61
N ASN A 165 19.06 25.39 -2.91
CA ASN A 165 17.83 25.94 -3.48
C ASN A 165 16.71 24.89 -3.59
N VAL A 166 17.06 23.59 -3.61
CA VAL A 166 16.10 22.49 -3.72
C VAL A 166 15.71 21.96 -2.34
N VAL A 167 16.69 21.80 -1.44
CA VAL A 167 16.46 21.19 -0.12
C VAL A 167 16.93 22.13 0.98
N SER A 168 16.00 22.68 1.76
CA SER A 168 16.30 23.54 2.90
C SER A 168 17.08 22.81 4.00
N ALA A 169 18.04 23.49 4.62
CA ALA A 169 18.79 22.94 5.75
C ALA A 169 17.93 22.73 7.02
N LYS A 170 16.84 23.49 7.17
CA LYS A 170 16.00 23.50 8.37
C LYS A 170 14.54 23.14 8.10
N GLY A 171 14.10 23.21 6.84
CA GLY A 171 12.73 22.89 6.43
C GLY A 171 12.45 21.38 6.26
N PRO A 172 11.21 21.02 5.88
CA PRO A 172 10.88 19.66 5.50
C PRO A 172 11.60 19.23 4.22
N ILE A 173 11.69 17.92 4.01
CA ILE A 173 12.19 17.33 2.76
C ILE A 173 11.08 17.42 1.69
N PRO A 174 11.36 17.84 0.45
CA PRO A 174 10.42 17.71 -0.65
C PRO A 174 10.05 16.24 -0.91
N ALA A 175 8.76 15.91 -0.86
CA ALA A 175 8.28 14.51 -0.87
C ALA A 175 8.70 13.71 -2.13
N HIS A 176 8.87 14.37 -3.28
CA HIS A 176 9.23 13.72 -4.53
C HIS A 176 10.70 13.24 -4.59
N LEU A 177 11.54 13.58 -3.61
CA LEU A 177 12.99 13.28 -3.61
C LEU A 177 13.37 12.02 -2.83
N LEU A 178 12.40 11.26 -2.32
CA LEU A 178 12.64 10.16 -1.38
C LEU A 178 12.61 8.77 -2.03
N GLY A 179 12.68 8.71 -3.36
CA GLY A 179 12.85 7.46 -4.10
C GLY A 179 11.60 6.59 -4.22
N ASN A 180 10.45 7.09 -3.75
CA ASN A 180 9.15 6.44 -3.81
C ASN A 180 8.06 7.50 -4.03
N MET A 181 7.02 7.19 -4.80
CA MET A 181 5.90 8.11 -5.13
C MET A 181 5.30 8.80 -3.90
N TRP A 182 5.16 8.07 -2.79
CA TRP A 182 4.55 8.56 -1.55
C TRP A 182 5.56 8.82 -0.44
N ALA A 183 6.86 8.70 -0.73
CA ALA A 183 7.92 8.81 0.27
C ALA A 183 7.76 7.88 1.49
N GLN A 184 7.04 6.76 1.34
CA GLN A 184 6.76 5.84 2.45
C GLN A 184 7.97 4.94 2.80
N THR A 185 8.88 4.75 1.85
CA THR A 185 10.17 4.06 2.02
C THR A 185 11.27 4.81 1.26
N TRP A 186 12.48 4.86 1.82
CA TRP A 186 13.59 5.69 1.31
C TRP A 186 14.79 4.87 0.83
N ASN A 187 14.62 3.56 0.62
CA ASN A 187 15.71 2.67 0.21
C ASN A 187 16.24 2.97 -1.21
N ASN A 188 15.45 3.57 -2.10
CA ASN A 188 15.91 3.84 -3.48
C ASN A 188 16.89 5.03 -3.58
N ILE A 189 17.02 5.86 -2.54
CA ILE A 189 18.02 6.94 -2.48
C ILE A 189 19.31 6.53 -1.76
N GLU A 190 19.45 5.25 -1.46
CA GLU A 190 20.56 4.68 -0.70
C GLU A 190 21.92 4.96 -1.38
N SER A 191 21.97 4.89 -2.71
CA SER A 191 23.19 5.10 -3.53
C SER A 191 23.97 6.38 -3.23
N PHE A 192 23.32 7.43 -2.71
CA PHE A 192 23.97 8.69 -2.32
C PHE A 192 23.68 9.13 -0.87
N THR A 193 22.94 8.31 -0.11
CA THR A 193 22.69 8.53 1.32
C THR A 193 23.44 7.54 2.20
N ARG A 194 24.08 6.49 1.65
CA ARG A 194 24.90 5.53 2.38
C ARG A 194 25.97 6.21 3.25
N PRO A 195 26.12 5.84 4.54
CA PRO A 195 27.16 6.41 5.42
C PRO A 195 28.60 6.13 4.97
N TYR A 196 28.85 4.94 4.39
CA TYR A 196 30.16 4.47 3.91
C TYR A 196 30.10 4.12 2.42
N PRO A 197 30.29 5.10 1.51
CA PRO A 197 30.10 4.91 0.07
C PRO A 197 30.98 3.81 -0.54
N ASP A 198 32.19 3.63 0.00
CA ASP A 198 33.17 2.67 -0.52
C ASP A 198 32.83 1.21 -0.21
N LYS A 199 31.88 0.96 0.70
CA LYS A 199 31.40 -0.38 1.01
C LYS A 199 30.23 -0.70 0.09
N LYS A 200 30.48 -1.49 -0.95
CA LYS A 200 29.44 -1.98 -1.85
C LYS A 200 28.49 -2.92 -1.10
N GLU A 201 27.20 -2.69 -1.26
CA GLU A 201 26.16 -3.64 -0.84
C GLU A 201 26.15 -4.84 -1.79
N ILE A 202 25.61 -5.94 -1.29
CA ILE A 202 25.43 -7.15 -2.08
C ILE A 202 24.14 -6.97 -2.90
N ASP A 203 24.29 -6.53 -4.14
CA ASP A 203 23.20 -6.59 -5.14
C ASP A 203 23.25 -7.94 -5.86
N ILE A 204 22.27 -8.79 -5.56
CA ILE A 204 22.14 -10.11 -6.17
C ILE A 204 21.33 -10.09 -7.47
N THR A 205 20.80 -8.95 -7.92
CA THR A 205 19.92 -8.85 -9.10
C THR A 205 20.59 -9.41 -10.35
N LYS A 206 21.87 -9.08 -10.55
CA LYS A 206 22.64 -9.61 -11.68
C LYS A 206 22.81 -11.12 -11.56
N THR A 207 23.20 -11.61 -10.39
CA THR A 207 23.35 -13.06 -10.13
C THR A 207 22.04 -13.80 -10.35
N MET A 208 20.91 -13.27 -9.87
CA MET A 208 19.58 -13.86 -10.10
C MET A 208 19.27 -13.97 -11.59
N ARG A 209 19.61 -12.96 -12.40
CA ARG A 209 19.43 -13.02 -13.87
C ARG A 209 20.38 -14.02 -14.52
N ASP A 210 21.65 -14.00 -14.13
CA ASP A 210 22.69 -14.90 -14.66
C ASP A 210 22.36 -16.38 -14.34
N GLU A 211 21.73 -16.63 -13.18
CA GLU A 211 21.24 -17.93 -12.74
C GLU A 211 19.79 -18.24 -13.17
N ASN A 212 19.17 -17.39 -14.01
CA ASN A 212 17.82 -17.56 -14.55
C ASN A 212 16.70 -17.72 -13.51
N TYR A 213 16.74 -16.93 -12.43
CA TYR A 213 15.64 -16.86 -11.47
C TYR A 213 14.38 -16.31 -12.15
N THR A 214 13.30 -17.06 -12.02
CA THR A 214 11.97 -16.64 -12.44
C THR A 214 11.14 -16.19 -11.23
N PRO A 215 10.13 -15.33 -11.42
CA PRO A 215 9.14 -15.02 -10.38
C PRO A 215 8.58 -16.29 -9.73
N LEU A 216 8.23 -17.32 -10.51
CA LEU A 216 7.81 -18.62 -9.97
C LEU A 216 8.85 -19.24 -9.03
N LYS A 217 10.13 -19.23 -9.40
CA LYS A 217 11.21 -19.76 -8.55
C LYS A 217 11.34 -18.98 -7.24
N MET A 218 11.15 -17.66 -7.27
CA MET A 218 11.16 -16.82 -6.07
C MET A 218 10.04 -17.24 -5.09
N PHE A 219 8.83 -17.52 -5.59
CA PHE A 219 7.74 -18.02 -4.75
C PHE A 219 8.02 -19.44 -4.22
N GLN A 220 8.59 -20.33 -5.04
CA GLN A 220 8.95 -21.68 -4.59
C GLN A 220 10.00 -21.65 -3.48
N MET A 221 10.98 -20.74 -3.55
CA MET A 221 11.96 -20.55 -2.47
C MET A 221 11.32 -20.03 -1.19
N SER A 222 10.30 -19.17 -1.30
CA SER A 222 9.50 -18.75 -0.15
C SER A 222 8.77 -19.95 0.50
N ASP A 223 8.13 -20.81 -0.30
CA ASP A 223 7.50 -22.05 0.19
C ASP A 223 8.51 -22.99 0.87
N GLU A 224 9.68 -23.20 0.26
CA GLU A 224 10.78 -23.96 0.85
C GLU A 224 11.21 -23.38 2.21
N PHE A 225 11.32 -22.04 2.31
CA PHE A 225 11.65 -21.37 3.56
C PHE A 225 10.60 -21.62 4.65
N PHE A 226 9.31 -21.42 4.36
CA PHE A 226 8.24 -21.67 5.35
C PHE A 226 8.20 -23.14 5.79
N ARG A 227 8.39 -24.08 4.84
CA ARG A 227 8.46 -25.51 5.15
C ARG A 227 9.69 -25.88 5.98
N SER A 228 10.82 -25.19 5.80
CA SER A 228 12.01 -25.39 6.64
C SER A 228 11.75 -25.05 8.12
N LEU A 229 10.76 -24.19 8.39
CA LEU A 229 10.27 -23.85 9.73
C LEU A 229 9.15 -24.79 10.21
N ASN A 230 8.92 -25.90 9.50
CA ASN A 230 7.85 -26.86 9.76
C ASN A 230 6.43 -26.26 9.65
N LEU A 231 6.26 -25.24 8.79
CA LEU A 231 4.94 -24.69 8.44
C LEU A 231 4.36 -25.41 7.20
N THR A 232 3.05 -25.24 6.99
CA THR A 232 2.31 -25.92 5.93
C THR A 232 2.75 -25.43 4.55
N ALA A 233 2.97 -26.38 3.63
CA ALA A 233 3.27 -26.10 2.23
C ALA A 233 2.07 -25.49 1.49
N MET A 234 2.34 -24.68 0.47
CA MET A 234 1.29 -24.17 -0.42
C MET A 234 0.59 -25.31 -1.20
N PRO A 235 -0.76 -25.29 -1.31
CA PRO A 235 -1.51 -26.32 -2.02
C PRO A 235 -1.28 -26.25 -3.54
N GLU A 236 -1.54 -27.34 -4.27
CA GLU A 236 -1.40 -27.38 -5.73
C GLU A 236 -2.24 -26.29 -6.43
N LYS A 237 -3.46 -26.04 -5.91
CA LYS A 237 -4.36 -24.98 -6.39
C LYS A 237 -3.70 -23.61 -6.39
N PHE A 238 -2.87 -23.29 -5.39
CA PHE A 238 -2.17 -22.02 -5.29
C PHE A 238 -1.26 -21.80 -6.51
N TRP A 239 -0.43 -22.79 -6.85
CA TRP A 239 0.52 -22.70 -7.98
C TRP A 239 -0.19 -22.63 -9.32
N LYS A 240 -1.33 -23.31 -9.45
CA LYS A 240 -2.11 -23.36 -10.68
C LYS A 240 -2.91 -22.06 -10.93
N ASN A 241 -3.43 -21.45 -9.87
CA ASN A 241 -4.44 -20.39 -9.99
C ASN A 241 -3.93 -18.98 -9.65
N SER A 242 -2.76 -18.85 -9.03
CA SER A 242 -2.17 -17.53 -8.72
C SER A 242 -1.67 -16.81 -9.98
N ILE A 243 -1.68 -15.48 -9.94
CA ILE A 243 -1.10 -14.63 -10.97
C ILE A 243 0.21 -14.10 -10.41
N ILE A 244 1.31 -14.80 -10.70
CA ILE A 244 2.64 -14.49 -10.16
C ILE A 244 3.35 -13.40 -10.98
N GLU A 245 2.97 -13.25 -12.24
CA GLU A 245 3.58 -12.31 -13.18
C GLU A 245 2.49 -11.47 -13.87
N LYS A 246 2.85 -10.24 -14.28
CA LYS A 246 1.93 -9.36 -14.99
C LYS A 246 1.52 -10.00 -16.33
N PRO A 247 0.22 -10.25 -16.57
CA PRO A 247 -0.25 -10.80 -17.82
C PRO A 247 -0.03 -9.81 -18.97
N THR A 248 0.24 -10.32 -20.17
CA THR A 248 0.45 -9.50 -21.38
C THR A 248 -0.82 -9.29 -22.20
N ASP A 249 -1.89 -10.02 -21.89
CA ASP A 249 -3.15 -10.05 -22.65
C ASP A 249 -4.28 -9.20 -22.03
N ARG A 250 -4.10 -8.67 -20.81
CA ARG A 250 -5.13 -7.90 -20.09
C ARG A 250 -4.57 -6.91 -19.07
N GLU A 251 -5.33 -5.87 -18.78
CA GLU A 251 -5.03 -4.95 -17.68
C GLU A 251 -5.50 -5.53 -16.34
N ILE A 252 -4.67 -5.42 -15.30
CA ILE A 252 -4.98 -5.85 -13.94
C ILE A 252 -4.47 -4.84 -12.90
N VAL A 253 -5.09 -4.84 -11.72
CA VAL A 253 -4.51 -4.19 -10.53
C VAL A 253 -3.28 -4.98 -10.10
N CYS A 254 -2.09 -4.39 -10.25
CA CYS A 254 -0.79 -5.04 -10.03
C CYS A 254 -0.29 -4.98 -8.58
N HIS A 255 -1.00 -4.26 -7.69
CA HIS A 255 -0.59 -4.19 -6.30
C HIS A 255 -0.68 -5.56 -5.64
N ALA A 256 0.46 -6.03 -5.11
CA ALA A 256 0.59 -7.37 -4.55
C ALA A 256 -0.43 -7.61 -3.43
N SER A 257 -1.16 -8.73 -3.55
CA SER A 257 -2.26 -9.09 -2.67
C SER A 257 -2.35 -10.61 -2.49
N ALA A 258 -2.81 -11.04 -1.32
CA ALA A 258 -3.10 -12.44 -1.01
C ALA A 258 -4.61 -12.62 -0.85
N TRP A 259 -5.14 -13.72 -1.37
CA TRP A 259 -6.57 -13.98 -1.50
C TRP A 259 -6.92 -15.34 -0.88
N ASP A 260 -7.86 -15.32 0.05
CA ASP A 260 -8.54 -16.50 0.60
C ASP A 260 -9.95 -16.56 -0.01
N PHE A 261 -10.30 -17.70 -0.61
CA PHE A 261 -11.61 -17.94 -1.22
C PHE A 261 -12.63 -18.54 -0.25
N TYR A 262 -12.27 -18.67 1.04
CA TYR A 262 -13.13 -19.08 2.15
C TYR A 262 -13.69 -20.52 2.02
N ASP A 263 -13.05 -21.38 1.23
CA ASP A 263 -13.37 -22.81 1.11
C ASP A 263 -12.40 -23.73 1.87
N GLY A 264 -11.32 -23.16 2.43
CA GLY A 264 -10.27 -23.89 3.14
C GLY A 264 -9.28 -24.61 2.21
N GLU A 265 -9.37 -24.42 0.89
CA GLU A 265 -8.55 -25.13 -0.10
C GLU A 265 -7.90 -24.22 -1.14
N ASP A 266 -8.57 -23.14 -1.56
CA ASP A 266 -8.13 -22.24 -2.64
C ASP A 266 -7.61 -20.90 -2.07
N PHE A 267 -6.29 -20.77 -2.10
CA PHE A 267 -5.55 -19.59 -1.69
C PHE A 267 -4.69 -19.12 -2.86
N ARG A 268 -4.60 -17.81 -3.09
CA ARG A 268 -3.90 -17.25 -4.26
C ARG A 268 -3.14 -15.97 -3.96
N ILE A 269 -2.17 -15.65 -4.81
CA ILE A 269 -1.52 -14.33 -4.89
C ILE A 269 -1.77 -13.70 -6.26
N LYS A 270 -1.89 -12.37 -6.27
CA LYS A 270 -2.02 -11.52 -7.46
C LYS A 270 -1.36 -10.17 -7.20
#